data_AF-A0AAJ3LEX1-F1
#
_entry.id   AF-A0AAJ3LEX1-F1
#
_cell.length_a   1.000
_cell.length_b   1.000
_cell.length_c   1.000
_cell.angle_alpha   90.00
_cell.angle_beta   90.00
_cell.angle_gamma   90.00
#
_symmetry.space_group_name_H-M   'P 1'
#
loop_
_entity.id
_entity.type
_entity.pdbx_description
1 polymer ?
#
loop_
_entity_poly.entity_id
_entity_poly.type
_entity_poly.pdbx_seq_one_letter_code
_entity_poly.pdbx_strand_id
1 'polypeptide(L)'
;MIKRRFSLALSLLWRTYVVFFLYSIAFMLVIGLPFGRLVLANRNVILYTPAVALLVFALLLAILEMGWRINLLRAIFGARLKRSPAQWRTSVLHLSALMAALAAVNALIAFSGSADAWMYYRTYPGPLLFFVGVFAIGWTQATSDVEETGAARVEH
;
A
#
# COMPACT_ATOMS: atom_id res chain seq x y z
N MET A 1 -18.13 -12.89 -13.43
CA MET A 1 -17.66 -11.60 -12.87
C MET A 1 -16.85 -11.73 -11.59
N ILE A 2 -17.31 -12.46 -10.56
CA ILE A 2 -16.58 -12.63 -9.28
C ILE A 2 -15.13 -13.15 -9.47
N LYS A 3 -14.91 -14.18 -10.29
CA LYS A 3 -13.57 -14.76 -10.52
C LYS A 3 -12.53 -13.74 -11.01
N ARG A 4 -12.93 -12.82 -11.91
CA ARG A 4 -12.05 -11.77 -12.45
C ARG A 4 -11.75 -10.71 -11.38
N ARG A 5 -12.75 -10.28 -10.61
CA ARG A 5 -12.57 -9.31 -9.51
C ARG A 5 -11.63 -9.85 -8.44
N PHE A 6 -11.87 -11.10 -8.03
CA PHE A 6 -11.06 -11.78 -7.03
C PHE A 6 -9.61 -11.97 -7.50
N SER A 7 -9.41 -12.42 -8.74
CA SER A 7 -8.08 -12.58 -9.32
C SER A 7 -7.30 -11.25 -9.37
N LEU A 8 -7.97 -10.15 -9.74
CA LEU A 8 -7.34 -8.84 -9.79
C LEU A 8 -7.00 -8.33 -8.38
N ALA A 9 -7.92 -8.46 -7.42
CA ALA A 9 -7.68 -8.11 -6.02
C ALA A 9 -6.53 -8.89 -5.41
N LEU A 10 -6.48 -10.21 -5.63
CA LEU A 10 -5.39 -11.07 -5.17
C LEU A 10 -4.05 -10.72 -5.83
N SER A 11 -4.07 -10.45 -7.15
CA SER A 11 -2.86 -10.02 -7.87
C SER A 11 -2.34 -8.68 -7.34
N LEU A 12 -3.22 -7.70 -7.11
CA LEU A 12 -2.82 -6.41 -6.58
C LEU A 12 -2.28 -6.55 -5.16
N LEU A 13 -2.95 -7.34 -4.31
CA LEU A 13 -2.50 -7.66 -2.97
C LEU A 13 -1.09 -8.28 -2.97
N TRP A 14 -0.87 -9.30 -3.79
CA TRP A 14 0.43 -9.96 -3.91
C TRP A 14 1.53 -8.97 -4.32
N ARG A 15 1.28 -8.16 -5.36
CA ARG A 15 2.26 -7.17 -5.84
C ARG A 15 2.57 -6.14 -4.79
N THR A 16 1.55 -5.58 -4.15
CA THR A 16 1.71 -4.63 -3.05
C THR A 16 2.52 -5.23 -1.92
N TYR A 17 2.24 -6.48 -1.53
CA TYR A 17 2.98 -7.17 -0.49
C TYR A 17 4.46 -7.33 -0.86
N VAL A 18 4.77 -7.77 -2.09
CA VAL A 18 6.16 -7.90 -2.55
C VAL A 18 6.88 -6.55 -2.58
N VAL A 19 6.25 -5.50 -3.14
CA VAL A 19 6.83 -4.15 -3.18
C VAL A 19 7.08 -3.65 -1.75
N PHE A 20 6.10 -3.80 -0.85
CA PHE A 20 6.20 -3.36 0.54
C PHE A 20 7.26 -4.15 1.32
N PHE A 21 7.41 -5.44 1.04
CA PHE A 21 8.44 -6.28 1.63
C PHE A 21 9.85 -5.85 1.20
N LEU A 22 10.06 -5.63 -0.10
CA LEU A 22 11.33 -5.11 -0.62
C LEU A 22 11.66 -3.72 -0.04
N TYR A 23 10.65 -2.85 0.02
CA TYR A 23 10.76 -1.55 0.68
C TYR A 23 11.14 -1.71 2.17
N SER A 24 10.52 -2.63 2.89
CA SER A 24 10.78 -2.85 4.32
C SER A 24 12.20 -3.32 4.57
N ILE A 25 12.74 -4.18 3.71
CA ILE A 25 14.16 -4.58 3.75
C ILE A 25 15.05 -3.35 3.53
N ALA A 26 14.79 -2.57 2.48
CA ALA A 26 15.58 -1.37 2.18
C ALA A 26 15.52 -0.36 3.34
N PHE A 27 14.33 -0.12 3.89
CA PHE A 27 14.13 0.76 5.05
C PHE A 27 14.88 0.25 6.28
N MET A 28 14.86 -1.06 6.54
CA MET A 28 15.62 -1.67 7.63
C MET A 28 17.13 -1.51 7.43
N LEU A 29 17.64 -1.67 6.21
CA LEU A 29 19.08 -1.51 5.93
C LEU A 29 19.54 -0.05 6.09
N VAL A 30 18.71 0.92 5.69
CA VAL A 30 19.07 2.35 5.69
C VAL A 30 18.83 3.00 7.05
N ILE A 31 17.71 2.69 7.70
CA ILE A 31 17.29 3.31 8.96
C ILE A 31 17.48 2.35 10.13
N GLY A 32 17.02 1.11 10.00
CA GLY A 32 17.01 0.13 11.08
C GLY A 32 18.39 -0.27 11.61
N LEU A 33 19.34 -0.63 10.73
CA LEU A 33 20.69 -1.04 11.15
C LEU A 33 21.54 0.13 11.66
N PRO A 34 21.64 1.28 10.97
CA PRO A 34 22.53 2.36 11.41
C PRO A 34 21.99 3.11 12.64
N PHE A 35 20.67 3.23 12.76
CA PHE A 35 20.02 3.98 13.85
C PHE A 35 19.31 3.08 14.86
N GLY A 36 19.46 1.75 14.78
CA GLY A 36 18.72 0.80 15.61
C GLY A 36 18.87 1.04 17.12
N ARG A 37 20.07 1.44 17.58
CA ARG A 37 20.29 1.81 18.98
C ARG A 37 19.50 3.06 19.39
N LEU A 38 19.45 4.07 18.53
CA LEU A 38 18.68 5.29 18.77
C LEU A 38 17.17 4.98 18.79
N VAL A 39 16.71 4.14 17.85
CA VAL A 39 15.33 3.68 17.79
C VAL A 39 14.95 2.95 19.07
N LEU A 40 15.76 1.99 19.51
CA LEU A 40 15.48 1.20 20.72
C LEU A 40 15.61 1.99 22.03
N ALA A 41 16.45 3.02 22.06
CA ALA A 41 16.66 3.84 23.25
C ALA A 41 15.50 4.81 23.53
N ASN A 42 14.68 5.15 22.52
CA ASN A 42 13.63 6.16 22.66
C ASN A 42 12.25 5.57 22.34
N ARG A 43 11.42 5.42 23.37
CA ARG A 43 10.05 4.90 23.27
C ARG A 43 9.23 5.59 22.18
N ASN A 44 9.32 6.92 22.07
CA ASN A 44 8.55 7.65 21.05
C ASN A 44 9.04 7.31 19.64
N VAL A 45 10.35 7.16 19.44
CA VAL A 45 10.90 6.74 18.15
C VAL A 45 10.39 5.36 17.77
N ILE A 46 10.34 4.40 18.70
CA ILE A 46 9.77 3.06 18.46
C ILE A 46 8.30 3.16 18.00
N LEU A 47 7.49 3.96 18.71
CA LEU A 47 6.06 4.08 18.46
C LEU A 47 5.77 4.71 17.09
N TYR A 48 6.50 5.77 16.72
CA TYR A 48 6.25 6.49 15.47
C TYR A 48 6.99 5.91 14.25
N THR A 49 8.04 5.10 14.43
CA THR A 49 8.81 4.53 13.30
C THR A 49 7.92 3.81 12.28
N PRO A 50 6.94 2.95 12.66
CA PRO A 50 6.05 2.31 11.68
C PRO A 50 5.17 3.31 10.91
N ALA A 51 4.68 4.36 11.57
CA ALA A 51 3.89 5.41 10.90
C ALA A 51 4.76 6.16 9.88
N VAL A 52 5.99 6.52 10.26
CA VAL A 52 6.95 7.17 9.36
C VAL A 52 7.28 6.27 8.17
N ALA A 53 7.52 4.98 8.38
CA ALA A 53 7.79 4.03 7.31
C ALA A 53 6.63 3.93 6.31
N LEU A 54 5.39 3.82 6.81
CA LEU A 54 4.20 3.80 5.94
C LEU A 54 4.04 5.10 5.15
N LEU A 55 4.29 6.26 5.77
CA LEU A 55 4.20 7.55 5.10
C LEU A 55 5.29 7.73 4.04
N VAL A 56 6.52 7.35 4.34
CA VAL A 56 7.64 7.37 3.38
C VAL A 56 7.33 6.45 2.19
N PHE A 57 6.77 5.27 2.45
CA PHE A 57 6.34 4.36 1.38
C PHE A 57 5.22 4.96 0.52
N ALA A 58 4.22 5.60 1.15
CA ALA A 58 3.15 6.30 0.44
C ALA A 58 3.69 7.39 -0.49
N LEU A 59 4.62 8.21 0.00
CA LEU A 59 5.27 9.27 -0.76
C LEU A 59 6.12 8.71 -1.89
N LEU A 60 6.88 7.65 -1.63
CA LEU A 60 7.70 6.99 -2.65
C LEU A 60 6.83 6.51 -3.83
N LEU A 61 5.71 5.86 -3.54
CA LEU A 61 4.75 5.42 -4.56
C LEU A 61 4.20 6.60 -5.38
N ALA A 62 3.78 7.67 -4.70
CA ALA A 62 3.22 8.85 -5.36
C ALA A 62 4.25 9.60 -6.21
N ILE A 63 5.45 9.84 -5.67
CA ILE A 63 6.52 10.59 -6.34
C ILE A 63 7.04 9.82 -7.55
N LEU A 64 7.25 8.50 -7.43
CA LEU A 64 7.72 7.70 -8.57
C LEU A 64 6.70 7.67 -9.71
N GLU A 65 5.41 7.55 -9.38
CA GLU A 65 4.34 7.54 -10.39
C GLU A 65 4.12 8.94 -11.00
N MET A 66 4.04 10.00 -10.20
CA MET A 66 3.74 11.35 -10.68
C MET A 66 4.95 12.07 -11.28
N GLY A 67 6.13 11.90 -10.70
CA GLY A 67 7.36 12.59 -11.12
C GLY A 67 8.10 11.85 -12.24
N TRP A 68 8.34 10.54 -12.06
CA TRP A 68 9.14 9.74 -13.00
C TRP A 68 8.32 8.80 -13.89
N ARG A 69 6.99 8.71 -13.69
CA ARG A 69 6.12 7.74 -14.38
C ARG A 69 6.58 6.28 -14.20
N ILE A 70 7.27 6.00 -13.09
CA ILE A 70 7.73 4.66 -12.70
C ILE A 70 6.68 4.05 -11.80
N ASN A 71 5.97 3.06 -12.35
CA ASN A 71 4.96 2.32 -11.61
C ASN A 71 5.56 1.07 -10.98
N LEU A 72 5.88 1.11 -9.69
CA LEU A 72 6.51 -0.02 -8.98
C LEU A 72 5.65 -1.30 -9.01
N LEU A 73 4.32 -1.16 -8.91
CA LEU A 73 3.38 -2.28 -8.99
C LEU A 73 3.39 -2.96 -10.36
N ARG A 74 3.55 -2.16 -11.43
CA ARG A 74 3.70 -2.65 -12.80
C ARG A 74 5.09 -3.27 -13.02
N ALA A 75 6.15 -2.72 -12.43
CA ALA A 75 7.49 -3.28 -12.55
C ALA A 75 7.56 -4.71 -11.99
N ILE A 76 6.85 -4.98 -10.88
CA ILE A 76 6.72 -6.32 -10.31
C ILE A 76 5.69 -7.12 -11.11
N PHE A 77 6.15 -7.92 -12.08
CA PHE A 77 5.35 -8.85 -12.91
C PHE A 77 4.27 -8.23 -13.82
N GLY A 78 4.41 -6.97 -14.25
CA GLY A 78 3.41 -6.25 -15.07
C GLY A 78 3.00 -6.88 -16.39
N ALA A 79 3.86 -7.71 -17.00
CA ALA A 79 3.59 -8.32 -18.31
C ALA A 79 2.36 -9.26 -18.32
N ARG A 80 1.95 -9.79 -17.16
CA ARG A 80 0.83 -10.76 -17.07
C ARG A 80 -0.56 -10.09 -16.94
N LEU A 81 -0.64 -8.81 -16.56
CA LEU A 81 -1.91 -8.06 -16.51
C LEU A 81 -1.92 -7.00 -17.60
N LYS A 82 -2.72 -7.23 -18.63
CA LYS A 82 -3.02 -6.23 -19.67
C LYS A 82 -3.95 -5.15 -19.05
N ARG A 83 -3.36 -4.14 -18.42
CA ARG A 83 -4.06 -2.92 -17.97
C ARG A 83 -3.48 -1.68 -18.62
N SER A 84 -4.32 -0.68 -18.83
CA SER A 84 -3.89 0.60 -19.38
C SER A 84 -3.00 1.35 -18.38
N PRO A 85 -2.11 2.25 -18.84
CA PRO A 85 -1.31 3.10 -17.96
C PRO A 85 -2.16 3.93 -17.00
N ALA A 86 -3.33 4.41 -17.44
CA ALA A 86 -4.25 5.19 -16.62
C ALA A 86 -4.79 4.36 -15.44
N GLN A 87 -5.17 3.11 -15.66
CA GLN A 87 -5.65 2.23 -14.60
C GLN A 87 -4.57 1.94 -13.55
N TRP A 88 -3.33 1.68 -14.01
CA TRP A 88 -2.17 1.48 -13.12
C TRP A 88 -1.88 2.71 -12.26
N ARG A 89 -1.99 3.90 -12.84
CA ARG A 89 -1.85 5.17 -12.12
C ARG A 89 -2.87 5.28 -11.01
N THR A 90 -4.15 5.06 -11.31
CA THR A 90 -5.22 5.09 -10.30
C THR A 90 -4.98 4.07 -9.19
N SER A 91 -4.50 2.86 -9.50
CA SER A 91 -4.15 1.86 -8.48
C SER A 91 -3.05 2.35 -7.54
N VAL A 92 -1.98 2.93 -8.09
CA VAL A 92 -0.86 3.43 -7.27
C VAL A 92 -1.30 4.60 -6.40
N LEU A 93 -2.13 5.51 -6.92
CA LEU A 93 -2.63 6.64 -6.14
C LEU A 93 -3.55 6.21 -4.99
N HIS A 94 -4.48 5.28 -5.25
CA HIS A 94 -5.30 4.72 -4.18
C HIS A 94 -4.46 3.97 -3.15
N LEU A 95 -3.43 3.24 -3.59
CA LEU A 95 -2.54 2.55 -2.69
C LEU A 95 -1.71 3.53 -1.84
N SER A 96 -1.19 4.59 -2.44
CA SER A 96 -0.49 5.66 -1.72
C SER A 96 -1.40 6.30 -0.67
N ALA A 97 -2.64 6.64 -1.04
CA ALA A 97 -3.63 7.18 -0.10
C ALA A 97 -3.94 6.21 1.04
N LEU A 98 -4.08 4.90 0.75
CA LEU A 98 -4.27 3.87 1.78
C LEU A 98 -3.08 3.81 2.74
N MET A 99 -1.85 3.82 2.23
CA MET A 99 -0.64 3.80 3.07
C MET A 99 -0.55 5.05 3.95
N ALA A 100 -0.88 6.23 3.42
CA ALA A 100 -0.94 7.47 4.17
C ALA A 100 -2.03 7.43 5.27
N ALA A 101 -3.20 6.87 4.97
CA ALA A 101 -4.27 6.70 5.96
C ALA A 101 -3.84 5.74 7.09
N LEU A 102 -3.22 4.60 6.75
CA LEU A 102 -2.68 3.67 7.75
C LEU A 102 -1.56 4.30 8.60
N ALA A 103 -0.72 5.14 7.99
CA ALA A 103 0.28 5.92 8.71
C ALA A 103 -0.38 6.87 9.72
N ALA A 104 -1.42 7.59 9.30
CA ALA A 104 -2.16 8.51 10.17
C ALA A 104 -2.85 7.77 11.33
N VAL A 105 -3.50 6.63 11.07
CA VAL A 105 -4.12 5.81 12.13
C VAL A 105 -3.05 5.30 13.10
N ASN A 106 -1.91 4.82 12.60
CA ASN A 106 -0.82 4.35 13.45
C ASN A 106 -0.26 5.48 14.33
N ALA A 107 -0.01 6.66 13.74
CA ALA A 107 0.45 7.84 14.46
C ALA A 107 -0.57 8.32 15.51
N LEU A 108 -1.87 8.29 15.17
CA LEU A 108 -2.94 8.64 16.10
C LEU A 108 -2.95 7.70 17.32
N ILE A 109 -2.88 6.39 17.09
CA ILE A 109 -2.85 5.41 18.19
C ILE A 109 -1.56 5.54 19.02
N ALA A 110 -0.42 5.81 18.38
CA ALA A 110 0.83 6.09 19.07
C ALA A 110 0.78 7.37 19.93
N PHE A 111 0.01 8.37 19.49
CA PHE A 111 -0.15 9.65 20.18
C PHE A 111 -1.16 9.58 21.32
N SER A 112 -2.33 8.98 21.10
CA SER A 112 -3.45 9.01 22.03
C SER A 112 -3.62 7.73 22.86
N GLY A 113 -3.01 6.62 22.45
CA GLY A 113 -3.17 5.30 23.06
C GLY A 113 -2.04 4.91 24.01
N SER A 114 -2.24 3.79 24.73
CA SER A 114 -1.18 3.14 25.50
C SER A 114 -0.21 2.39 24.58
N ALA A 115 0.97 2.03 25.08
CA ALA A 115 1.92 1.19 24.32
C ALA A 115 1.31 -0.18 23.98
N ASP A 116 0.48 -0.74 24.87
CA ASP A 116 -0.20 -2.01 24.66
C ASP A 116 -1.25 -1.90 23.55
N ALA A 117 -2.03 -0.82 23.55
CA ALA A 117 -3.00 -0.55 22.48
C ALA A 117 -2.30 -0.40 21.12
N TRP A 118 -1.16 0.30 21.08
CA TRP A 118 -0.34 0.42 19.88
C TRP A 118 0.24 -0.93 19.44
N MET A 119 0.76 -1.74 20.36
CA MET A 119 1.30 -3.06 20.07
C MET A 119 0.21 -3.99 19.52
N TYR A 120 -0.97 -3.97 20.14
CA TYR A 120 -2.14 -4.71 19.68
C TYR A 120 -2.55 -4.27 18.28
N TYR A 121 -2.67 -2.96 18.04
CA TYR A 121 -2.98 -2.39 16.73
C TYR A 121 -1.99 -2.85 15.66
N ARG A 122 -0.69 -2.73 15.94
CA ARG A 122 0.36 -3.09 14.98
C ARG A 122 0.37 -4.59 14.65
N THR A 123 -0.05 -5.44 15.59
CA THR A 123 0.02 -6.89 15.44
C THR A 123 -1.20 -7.48 14.74
N TYR A 124 -2.43 -6.99 15.03
CA TYR A 124 -3.65 -7.58 14.46
C TYR A 124 -4.45 -6.64 13.55
N PRO A 125 -5.05 -5.54 14.03
CA PRO A 125 -5.89 -4.70 13.19
C PRO A 125 -5.14 -4.02 12.04
N GLY A 126 -3.90 -3.56 12.25
CA GLY A 126 -3.10 -2.88 11.23
C GLY A 126 -2.85 -3.74 9.99
N PRO A 127 -2.27 -4.95 10.12
CA PRO A 127 -2.10 -5.88 9.00
C PRO A 127 -3.42 -6.26 8.32
N LEU A 128 -4.49 -6.43 9.10
CA LEU A 128 -5.81 -6.73 8.55
C LEU A 128 -6.37 -5.56 7.70
N LEU A 129 -6.26 -4.32 8.20
CA LEU A 129 -6.68 -3.13 7.48
C LEU A 129 -5.88 -2.92 6.19
N PHE A 130 -4.57 -3.20 6.24
CA PHE A 130 -3.73 -3.23 5.04
C PHE A 130 -4.26 -4.24 4.01
N PHE A 131 -4.47 -5.49 4.42
CA PHE A 131 -4.95 -6.55 3.55
C PHE A 131 -6.31 -6.21 2.92
N VAL A 132 -7.28 -5.83 3.76
CA VAL A 132 -8.64 -5.49 3.33
C VAL A 132 -8.64 -4.26 2.43
N GLY A 133 -7.86 -3.23 2.76
CA GLY A 133 -7.77 -2.01 1.95
C GLY A 133 -7.21 -2.28 0.55
N VAL A 134 -6.11 -3.02 0.45
CA VAL A 134 -5.52 -3.37 -0.86
C VAL A 134 -6.46 -4.26 -1.67
N PHE A 135 -7.10 -5.22 -1.01
CA PHE A 135 -8.10 -6.07 -1.65
C PHE A 135 -9.29 -5.26 -2.18
N ALA A 136 -9.81 -4.33 -1.38
CA ALA A 136 -10.91 -3.45 -1.77
C ALA A 136 -10.56 -2.58 -2.99
N ILE A 137 -9.33 -2.03 -3.06
CA ILE A 137 -8.86 -1.28 -4.23
C ILE A 137 -8.88 -2.16 -5.49
N GLY A 138 -8.37 -3.39 -5.40
CA GLY A 138 -8.39 -4.29 -6.54
C GLY A 138 -9.80 -4.75 -6.92
N TRP A 139 -10.69 -4.91 -5.94
CA TRP A 139 -12.08 -5.28 -6.17
C TRP A 139 -12.86 -4.18 -6.90
N THR A 140 -12.74 -2.92 -6.45
CA THR A 140 -13.43 -1.78 -7.05
C THR A 140 -12.90 -1.47 -8.44
N GLN A 141 -11.60 -1.55 -8.67
CA GLN A 141 -11.07 -1.30 -10.01
C GLN A 141 -11.41 -2.37 -11.05
N ALA A 142 -11.80 -3.57 -10.62
CA ALA A 142 -12.32 -4.58 -11.51
C ALA A 142 -13.80 -4.33 -11.90
N THR A 143 -14.50 -3.40 -11.24
CA THR A 143 -15.85 -2.98 -11.63
C THR A 143 -15.80 -1.93 -12.74
N SER A 144 -14.91 -0.94 -12.60
CA SER A 144 -14.72 0.12 -13.60
C SER A 144 -14.38 -0.44 -15.00
N ASP A 145 -13.50 -1.45 -15.08
CA ASP A 145 -13.17 -2.12 -16.35
C ASP A 145 -14.41 -2.73 -17.06
N VAL A 146 -15.40 -3.19 -16.29
CA VAL A 146 -16.58 -3.88 -16.83
C VAL A 146 -17.63 -2.88 -17.32
N GLU A 147 -17.80 -1.77 -16.63
CA GLU A 147 -18.67 -0.67 -17.08
C GLU A 147 -18.12 -0.03 -18.36
N GLU A 148 -16.81 0.20 -18.44
CA GLU A 148 -16.16 0.79 -19.61
C GLU A 148 -16.27 -0.11 -20.86
N THR A 149 -16.10 -1.44 -20.69
CA THR A 149 -16.29 -2.40 -21.79
C THR A 149 -17.76 -2.68 -22.13
N GLY A 150 -18.67 -2.50 -21.18
CA GLY A 150 -20.12 -2.60 -21.41
C GLY A 150 -20.63 -1.41 -22.21
N ALA A 151 -20.26 -0.19 -21.83
CA ALA A 151 -20.65 1.05 -22.51
C ALA A 151 -20.14 1.08 -23.96
N ALA A 152 -18.86 0.75 -24.17
CA ALA A 152 -18.27 0.69 -25.51
C ALA A 152 -18.90 -0.37 -26.45
N ARG A 153 -19.67 -1.32 -25.91
CA ARG A 153 -20.34 -2.37 -26.69
C ARG A 153 -21.79 -2.05 -27.03
N VAL A 154 -22.37 -1.03 -26.39
CA VAL A 154 -23.75 -0.56 -26.65
C VAL A 154 -23.74 0.57 -27.68
N GLU A 155 -22.61 1.24 -27.88
CA GLU A 155 -22.42 2.31 -28.89
C GLU A 155 -22.03 1.79 -30.29
N HIS A 156 -22.01 0.48 -30.51
CA HIS A 156 -21.74 -0.18 -31.80
C HIS A 156 -22.90 -1.11 -32.19
#